data_AF-A0AAN0LA51-F1
#
_entry.id   AF-A0AAN0LA51-F1
#
_cell.length_a   1.000
_cell.length_b   1.000
_cell.length_c   1.000
_cell.angle_alpha   90.00
_cell.angle_beta   90.00
_cell.angle_gamma   90.00
#
_symmetry.space_group_name_H-M   'P 1'
#
loop_
_entity.id
_entity.type
_entity.pdbx_description
1 polymer ?
#
loop_
_entity_poly.entity_id
_entity_poly.type
_entity_poly.pdbx_seq_one_letter_code
_entity_poly.pdbx_strand_id
1 'polypeptide(L)'
;MAEHLVFLTGHLAKTRLENVLAGLGATPFTYEIIDIGVKVAALMTEEIVSRRLSRSLKADRIVLPGRFRGHLERLSETFGIPFVRGPDEVADLPTYLGRAGKLPDLSRHDMRIFAEIVDASVLSPEALLQRAKALAEAGADVIDLGCLPDTPFAHLAEAIGWLKAEGLSVSVDSANPDELELAARSGVDYLLSLNEKTIDIATRHKVTPILVPAVPGDLDSLGRAIEAAQEAGISFIADPVLDPIHFGFAASLGRFIEARRRWPDVEMMMGTGNLTELTDADSSGVTAILAGLCSELAIANVLVVNVSPHTVRTVEEHDRARRIMFAARNDHALPRGYDAGLLQIHDRSPFTGSIADIDALAGTVRDANFRIMTAPDGIHVFNNQGHWTAKDAFDLFPSLNVAQDGAHAFYLGAELMKAEIAWKLGKRYSQDEPLAWGVASLRTSEDRTRLAEAGHTLKAKKDAP
;
A
#
# COMPACT_ATOMS: atom_id res chain seq x y z
N MET A 1 15.26 41.61 0.83
CA MET A 1 14.94 40.87 2.07
C MET A 1 14.43 39.50 1.66
N ALA A 2 14.83 38.44 2.37
CA ALA A 2 14.26 37.11 2.11
C ALA A 2 12.79 37.15 2.52
N GLU A 3 11.92 36.66 1.65
CA GLU A 3 10.48 36.59 1.91
C GLU A 3 10.19 35.74 3.16
N HIS A 4 9.18 36.10 3.95
CA HIS A 4 8.72 35.33 5.11
C HIS A 4 7.34 34.70 4.85
N LEU A 5 7.31 33.37 4.78
CA LEU A 5 6.10 32.59 4.51
C LEU A 5 5.56 31.95 5.81
N VAL A 6 4.26 32.10 6.06
CA VAL A 6 3.60 31.37 7.16
C VAL A 6 2.74 30.26 6.59
N PHE A 7 2.96 29.03 6.99
CA PHE A 7 2.15 27.88 6.58
C PHE A 7 1.13 27.53 7.66
N LEU A 8 -0.16 27.55 7.31
CA LEU A 8 -1.22 27.10 8.22
C LEU A 8 -1.52 25.63 8.00
N THR A 9 -1.63 24.87 9.09
CA THR A 9 -1.90 23.43 9.02
C THR A 9 -2.77 22.97 10.18
N GLY A 10 -3.17 21.70 10.14
CA GLY A 10 -3.79 21.00 11.26
C GLY A 10 -2.81 20.04 11.92
N HIS A 11 -3.19 19.51 13.07
CA HIS A 11 -2.33 18.70 13.94
C HIS A 11 -1.65 17.53 13.22
N LEU A 12 -2.41 16.73 12.46
CA LEU A 12 -1.89 15.53 11.79
C LEU A 12 -0.93 15.82 10.63
N ALA A 13 -0.91 17.05 10.10
CA ALA A 13 -0.05 17.41 8.97
C ALA A 13 1.17 18.24 9.39
N LYS A 14 1.27 18.64 10.68
CA LYS A 14 2.32 19.52 11.18
C LYS A 14 3.71 18.92 11.02
N THR A 15 3.96 17.75 11.60
CA THR A 15 5.30 17.12 11.58
C THR A 15 5.76 16.83 10.15
N ARG A 16 4.85 16.36 9.28
CA ARG A 16 5.17 16.15 7.87
C ARG A 16 5.54 17.45 7.15
N LEU A 17 4.83 18.55 7.43
CA LEU A 17 5.14 19.86 6.86
C LEU A 17 6.49 20.38 7.35
N GLU A 18 6.82 20.19 8.63
CA GLU A 18 8.15 20.49 9.19
C GLU A 18 9.24 19.71 8.47
N ASN A 19 9.08 18.40 8.30
CA ASN A 19 10.04 17.53 7.61
C ASN A 19 10.21 17.91 6.14
N VAL A 20 9.12 18.23 5.43
CA VAL A 20 9.18 18.65 4.03
C VAL A 20 9.90 19.98 3.89
N LEU A 21 9.56 20.98 4.71
CA LEU A 21 10.21 22.30 4.66
C LEU A 21 11.68 22.25 5.07
N ALA A 22 12.02 21.49 6.12
CA ALA A 22 13.41 21.24 6.52
C ALA A 22 14.19 20.51 5.42
N GLY A 23 13.54 19.54 4.75
CA GLY A 23 14.09 18.79 3.62
C GLY A 23 14.35 19.62 2.36
N LEU A 24 13.81 20.84 2.27
CA LEU A 24 14.17 21.76 1.18
C LEU A 24 15.63 22.21 1.32
N GLY A 25 16.22 22.25 2.52
CA GLY A 25 17.55 22.81 2.75
C GLY A 25 17.55 24.34 2.66
N ALA A 26 18.61 24.94 2.10
CA ALA A 26 18.70 26.40 1.97
C ALA A 26 17.60 26.94 1.04
N THR A 27 16.72 27.78 1.57
CA THR A 27 15.60 28.42 0.84
C THR A 27 15.84 29.92 0.64
N PRO A 28 15.34 30.52 -0.45
CA PRO A 28 15.40 31.98 -0.66
C PRO A 28 14.40 32.76 0.23
N PHE A 29 13.59 32.04 0.99
CA PHE A 29 12.58 32.55 1.94
C PHE A 29 12.83 31.95 3.33
N THR A 30 12.34 32.64 4.35
CA THR A 30 12.19 32.13 5.72
C THR A 30 10.76 31.67 5.92
N TYR A 31 10.51 30.77 6.89
CA TYR A 31 9.17 30.28 7.13
C TYR A 31 8.85 30.04 8.61
N GLU A 32 7.55 30.07 8.92
CA GLU A 32 6.97 29.63 10.19
C GLU A 32 5.77 28.69 9.90
N ILE A 33 5.55 27.70 10.76
CA ILE A 33 4.39 26.79 10.67
C ILE A 33 3.48 27.02 11.87
N ILE A 34 2.19 27.21 11.61
CA ILE A 34 1.16 27.40 12.64
C ILE A 34 0.11 26.28 12.55
N ASP A 35 -0.01 25.51 13.63
CA ASP A 35 -1.14 24.58 13.82
C ASP A 35 -2.36 25.38 14.30
N ILE A 36 -3.41 25.43 13.50
CA ILE A 36 -4.63 26.18 13.83
C ILE A 36 -5.54 25.42 14.81
N GLY A 37 -5.13 24.24 15.29
CA GLY A 37 -5.82 23.44 16.30
C GLY A 37 -6.99 22.61 15.76
N VAL A 38 -6.94 22.23 14.49
CA VAL A 38 -7.87 21.24 13.89
C VAL A 38 -7.14 19.92 13.69
N LYS A 39 -7.84 18.78 13.83
CA LYS A 39 -7.20 17.46 13.67
C LYS A 39 -6.69 17.25 12.23
N VAL A 40 -7.53 17.56 11.24
CA VAL A 40 -7.22 17.44 9.80
C VAL A 40 -7.32 18.81 9.14
N ALA A 41 -6.31 19.19 8.35
CA ALA A 41 -6.22 20.51 7.71
C ALA A 41 -7.41 20.85 6.79
N ALA A 42 -8.04 19.84 6.17
CA ALA A 42 -9.22 20.02 5.32
C ALA A 42 -10.49 20.47 6.08
N LEU A 43 -10.51 20.36 7.42
CA LEU A 43 -11.62 20.83 8.26
C LEU A 43 -11.45 22.30 8.70
N MET A 44 -10.40 22.97 8.23
CA MET A 44 -10.16 24.38 8.50
C MET A 44 -11.21 25.25 7.81
N THR A 45 -11.81 26.18 8.55
CA THR A 45 -12.80 27.15 8.03
C THR A 45 -12.30 28.58 8.24
N GLU A 46 -12.88 29.53 7.50
CA GLU A 46 -12.56 30.97 7.62
C GLU A 46 -12.76 31.48 9.06
N GLU A 47 -13.81 31.03 9.74
CA GLU A 47 -14.10 31.38 11.13
C GLU A 47 -13.03 30.84 12.10
N ILE A 48 -12.58 29.59 11.90
CA ILE A 48 -11.53 28.99 12.73
C ILE A 48 -10.22 29.76 12.57
N VAL A 49 -9.83 30.06 11.32
CA VAL A 49 -8.62 30.84 11.02
C VAL A 49 -8.71 32.23 11.64
N SER A 50 -9.81 32.94 11.42
CA SER A 50 -10.02 34.31 11.92
C SER A 50 -9.98 34.40 13.45
N ARG A 51 -10.47 33.36 14.15
CA ARG A 51 -10.51 33.32 15.61
C ARG A 51 -9.17 32.93 16.23
N ARG A 52 -8.39 32.07 15.58
CA ARG A 52 -7.21 31.42 16.20
C ARG A 52 -5.88 31.96 15.71
N LEU A 53 -5.84 32.59 14.54
CA LEU A 53 -4.62 33.20 14.01
C LEU A 53 -4.42 34.58 14.64
N SER A 54 -3.20 34.87 15.08
CA SER A 54 -2.89 36.19 15.67
C SER A 54 -2.95 37.29 14.61
N ARG A 55 -3.57 38.42 14.96
CA ARG A 55 -3.58 39.63 14.11
C ARG A 55 -2.24 40.38 14.10
N SER A 56 -1.33 40.06 15.02
CA SER A 56 0.00 40.67 15.09
C SER A 56 1.07 39.90 14.30
N LEU A 57 0.66 38.87 13.55
CA LEU A 57 1.56 38.04 12.76
C LEU A 57 2.24 38.90 11.68
N LYS A 58 3.55 38.71 11.49
CA LYS A 58 4.31 39.38 10.43
C LYS A 58 4.71 38.34 9.40
N ALA A 59 4.14 38.42 8.20
CA ALA A 59 4.49 37.56 7.09
C ALA A 59 4.31 38.33 5.78
N ASP A 60 5.08 37.96 4.77
CA ASP A 60 4.89 38.46 3.40
C ASP A 60 3.72 37.73 2.73
N ARG A 61 3.54 36.43 3.02
CA ARG A 61 2.39 35.62 2.57
C ARG A 61 2.03 34.53 3.56
N ILE A 62 0.75 34.18 3.61
CA ILE A 62 0.23 33.05 4.38
C ILE A 62 -0.26 31.97 3.42
N VAL A 63 0.34 30.78 3.50
CA VAL A 63 0.02 29.63 2.66
C VAL A 63 -0.96 28.72 3.40
N LEU A 64 -2.16 28.60 2.85
CA LEU A 64 -3.20 27.69 3.34
C LEU A 64 -3.10 26.31 2.65
N PRO A 65 -3.65 25.24 3.26
CA PRO A 65 -3.82 23.96 2.58
C PRO A 65 -4.66 24.10 1.31
N GLY A 66 -4.33 23.37 0.23
CA GLY A 66 -5.04 23.48 -1.05
C GLY A 66 -6.54 23.19 -0.98
N ARG A 67 -6.93 22.27 -0.07
CA ARG A 67 -8.32 21.91 0.20
C ARG A 67 -9.11 22.92 1.03
N PHE A 68 -8.51 24.04 1.45
CA PHE A 68 -9.23 25.09 2.14
C PHE A 68 -10.30 25.70 1.22
N ARG A 69 -11.55 25.74 1.69
CA ARG A 69 -12.72 26.19 0.90
C ARG A 69 -13.22 27.61 1.24
N GLY A 70 -12.57 28.33 2.14
CA GLY A 70 -12.96 29.70 2.50
C GLY A 70 -12.50 30.76 1.49
N HIS A 71 -12.93 32.01 1.72
CA HIS A 71 -12.58 33.15 0.88
C HIS A 71 -11.21 33.73 1.27
N LEU A 72 -10.23 33.59 0.36
CA LEU A 72 -8.85 34.02 0.61
C LEU A 72 -8.72 35.54 0.65
N GLU A 73 -9.51 36.23 -0.17
CA GLU A 73 -9.51 37.69 -0.28
C GLU A 73 -9.97 38.32 1.03
N ARG A 74 -11.05 37.80 1.63
CA ARG A 74 -11.56 38.28 2.93
C ARG A 74 -10.57 38.10 4.07
N LEU A 75 -9.88 36.95 4.11
CA LEU A 75 -8.80 36.73 5.08
C LEU A 75 -7.65 37.70 4.82
N SER A 76 -7.30 37.92 3.56
CA SER A 76 -6.23 38.87 3.20
C SER A 76 -6.54 40.30 3.64
N GLU A 77 -7.78 40.75 3.42
CA GLU A 77 -8.26 42.05 3.89
C GLU A 77 -8.28 42.16 5.42
N THR A 78 -8.72 41.11 6.11
CA THR A 78 -8.87 41.10 7.57
C THR A 78 -7.53 41.16 8.30
N PHE A 79 -6.50 40.50 7.76
CA PHE A 79 -5.18 40.41 8.38
C PHE A 79 -4.16 41.37 7.74
N GLY A 80 -4.47 41.98 6.59
CA GLY A 80 -3.55 42.86 5.86
C GLY A 80 -2.35 42.13 5.25
N ILE A 81 -2.44 40.80 5.08
CA ILE A 81 -1.38 39.93 4.55
C ILE A 81 -1.98 39.05 3.45
N PRO A 82 -1.33 38.86 2.29
CA PRO A 82 -1.85 37.97 1.26
C PRO A 82 -1.98 36.52 1.73
N PHE A 83 -3.19 35.97 1.66
CA PHE A 83 -3.46 34.54 1.80
C PHE A 83 -3.44 33.88 0.43
N VAL A 84 -2.63 32.84 0.29
CA VAL A 84 -2.51 32.07 -0.93
C VAL A 84 -2.87 30.61 -0.69
N ARG A 85 -3.38 29.97 -1.73
CA ARG A 85 -3.66 28.53 -1.71
C ARG A 85 -2.38 27.76 -2.03
N GLY A 86 -1.97 26.92 -1.08
CA GLY A 86 -0.91 25.94 -1.27
C GLY A 86 -1.41 24.70 -2.02
N PRO A 87 -0.59 23.66 -2.14
CA PRO A 87 -1.00 22.40 -2.75
C PRO A 87 -2.03 21.66 -1.89
N ASP A 88 -2.81 20.79 -2.53
CA ASP A 88 -3.75 19.90 -1.84
C ASP A 88 -3.06 18.91 -0.89
N GLU A 89 -1.83 18.52 -1.23
CA GLU A 89 -0.99 17.62 -0.45
C GLU A 89 0.31 18.29 -0.03
N VAL A 90 0.70 18.06 1.23
CA VAL A 90 2.00 18.52 1.76
C VAL A 90 3.17 17.94 0.96
N ALA A 91 3.01 16.74 0.41
CA ALA A 91 4.03 16.09 -0.43
C ALA A 91 4.33 16.86 -1.73
N ASP A 92 3.37 17.64 -2.24
CA ASP A 92 3.51 18.40 -3.48
C ASP A 92 4.07 19.81 -3.21
N LEU A 93 4.30 20.16 -1.94
CA LEU A 93 4.83 21.45 -1.54
C LEU A 93 6.20 21.79 -2.13
N PRO A 94 7.17 20.85 -2.25
CA PRO A 94 8.42 21.13 -2.96
C PRO A 94 8.14 21.60 -4.38
N THR A 95 7.31 20.89 -5.13
CA THR A 95 6.95 21.24 -6.51
C THR A 95 6.23 22.58 -6.59
N TYR A 96 5.30 22.85 -5.67
CA TYR A 96 4.63 24.15 -5.53
C TYR A 96 5.63 25.30 -5.29
N LEU A 97 6.71 25.03 -4.56
CA LEU A 97 7.79 25.98 -4.29
C LEU A 97 8.92 25.93 -5.34
N GLY A 98 8.71 25.25 -6.48
CA GLY A 98 9.66 25.16 -7.59
C GLY A 98 10.84 24.21 -7.36
N ARG A 99 10.70 23.21 -6.50
CA ARG A 99 11.74 22.20 -6.16
C ARG A 99 11.27 20.79 -6.51
N ALA A 100 12.22 19.92 -6.84
CA ALA A 100 11.94 18.50 -7.02
C ALA A 100 11.59 17.86 -5.66
N GLY A 101 10.45 17.17 -5.57
CA GLY A 101 10.08 16.38 -4.39
C GLY A 101 11.00 15.17 -4.21
N LYS A 102 11.26 14.78 -2.96
CA LYS A 102 12.01 13.55 -2.65
C LYS A 102 11.06 12.35 -2.68
N LEU A 103 11.46 11.28 -3.37
CA LEU A 103 10.73 10.01 -3.31
C LEU A 103 10.85 9.40 -1.90
N PRO A 104 9.74 8.90 -1.31
CA PRO A 104 9.78 8.17 -0.05
C PRO A 104 10.69 6.94 -0.13
N ASP A 105 11.51 6.72 0.90
CA ASP A 105 12.31 5.50 1.04
C ASP A 105 11.47 4.39 1.66
N LEU A 106 11.25 3.32 0.89
CA LEU A 106 10.46 2.15 1.29
C LEU A 106 11.32 0.88 1.39
N SER A 107 12.64 1.02 1.45
CA SER A 107 13.56 -0.12 1.56
C SER A 107 13.46 -0.85 2.90
N ARG A 108 12.97 -0.16 3.95
CA ARG A 108 12.94 -0.64 5.34
C ARG A 108 11.54 -1.05 5.78
N HIS A 109 11.50 -2.03 6.69
CA HIS A 109 10.32 -2.47 7.45
C HIS A 109 10.78 -3.13 8.76
N ASP A 110 9.86 -3.33 9.70
CA ASP A 110 10.07 -4.04 10.97
C ASP A 110 9.04 -5.13 11.25
N MET A 111 8.18 -5.44 10.26
CA MET A 111 7.19 -6.51 10.32
C MET A 111 7.64 -7.67 9.42
N ARG A 112 7.63 -8.89 9.98
CA ARG A 112 7.88 -10.15 9.29
C ARG A 112 6.58 -10.76 8.75
N ILE A 113 6.65 -11.32 7.56
CA ILE A 113 5.54 -12.02 6.90
C ILE A 113 5.83 -13.51 6.92
N PHE A 114 4.97 -14.26 7.61
CA PHE A 114 4.89 -15.70 7.57
C PHE A 114 3.87 -16.06 6.48
N ALA A 115 4.34 -16.63 5.37
CA ALA A 115 3.47 -16.98 4.25
C ALA A 115 3.20 -18.48 4.26
N GLU A 116 1.94 -18.84 4.47
CA GLU A 116 1.53 -20.23 4.60
C GLU A 116 1.33 -20.93 3.25
N ILE A 117 1.86 -22.14 3.16
CA ILE A 117 1.52 -23.13 2.15
C ILE A 117 0.62 -24.17 2.84
N VAL A 118 -0.69 -23.92 2.82
CA VAL A 118 -1.70 -24.69 3.56
C VAL A 118 -1.71 -26.17 3.18
N ASP A 119 -1.42 -26.47 1.91
CA ASP A 119 -1.44 -27.82 1.35
C ASP A 119 -0.04 -28.41 1.19
N ALA A 120 0.92 -27.98 2.02
CA ALA A 120 2.33 -28.39 1.90
C ALA A 120 2.52 -29.92 1.91
N SER A 121 1.72 -30.65 2.68
CA SER A 121 1.83 -32.11 2.84
C SER A 121 1.51 -32.91 1.57
N VAL A 122 0.83 -32.32 0.59
CA VAL A 122 0.45 -33.00 -0.66
C VAL A 122 1.27 -32.54 -1.87
N LEU A 123 2.17 -31.58 -1.70
CA LEU A 123 3.01 -31.07 -2.78
C LEU A 123 4.19 -32.01 -3.06
N SER A 124 4.64 -32.06 -4.31
CA SER A 124 5.93 -32.65 -4.63
C SER A 124 7.07 -31.74 -4.12
N PRO A 125 8.29 -32.28 -3.93
CA PRO A 125 9.45 -31.47 -3.52
C PRO A 125 9.67 -30.25 -4.43
N GLU A 126 9.56 -30.45 -5.74
CA GLU A 126 9.76 -29.39 -6.74
C GLU A 126 8.67 -28.32 -6.66
N ALA A 127 7.41 -28.74 -6.52
CA ALA A 127 6.28 -27.82 -6.40
C ALA A 127 6.36 -27.00 -5.10
N LEU A 128 6.74 -27.64 -3.99
CA LEU A 128 6.93 -26.98 -2.70
C LEU A 128 8.03 -25.92 -2.79
N LEU A 129 9.20 -26.27 -3.34
CA LEU A 129 10.32 -25.35 -3.51
C LEU A 129 9.97 -24.18 -4.44
N GLN A 130 9.27 -24.45 -5.55
CA GLN A 130 8.83 -23.41 -6.47
C GLN A 130 7.88 -22.43 -5.79
N ARG A 131 6.89 -22.93 -5.03
CA ARG A 131 5.93 -22.08 -4.31
C ARG A 131 6.61 -21.28 -3.20
N ALA A 132 7.49 -21.90 -2.42
CA ALA A 132 8.25 -21.24 -1.37
C ALA A 132 9.12 -20.09 -1.91
N LYS A 133 9.83 -20.32 -3.03
CA LYS A 133 10.63 -19.27 -3.70
C LYS A 133 9.76 -18.13 -4.20
N ALA A 134 8.62 -18.44 -4.82
CA ALA A 134 7.68 -17.41 -5.29
C ALA A 134 7.15 -16.54 -4.13
N LEU A 135 6.83 -17.15 -2.98
CA LEU A 135 6.39 -16.41 -1.78
C LEU A 135 7.52 -15.54 -1.20
N ALA A 136 8.75 -16.07 -1.14
CA ALA A 136 9.91 -15.29 -0.71
C ALA A 136 10.20 -14.10 -1.64
N GLU A 137 10.14 -14.30 -2.96
CA GLU A 137 10.26 -13.23 -3.96
C GLU A 137 9.14 -12.18 -3.84
N ALA A 138 7.92 -12.60 -3.48
CA ALA A 138 6.79 -11.71 -3.21
C ALA A 138 6.94 -10.89 -1.93
N GLY A 139 7.86 -11.28 -1.02
CA GLY A 139 8.21 -10.53 0.18
C GLY A 139 8.03 -11.29 1.50
N ALA A 140 7.72 -12.59 1.47
CA ALA A 140 7.68 -13.41 2.68
C ALA A 140 9.08 -13.52 3.33
N ASP A 141 9.15 -13.39 4.65
CA ASP A 141 10.40 -13.59 5.42
C ASP A 141 10.52 -15.02 5.94
N VAL A 142 9.37 -15.66 6.19
CA VAL A 142 9.26 -17.03 6.70
C VAL A 142 8.26 -17.79 5.84
N ILE A 143 8.63 -19.00 5.41
CA ILE A 143 7.74 -19.92 4.72
C ILE A 143 7.13 -20.84 5.77
N ASP A 144 5.81 -20.79 5.89
CA ASP A 144 5.06 -21.58 6.85
C ASP A 144 4.46 -22.81 6.16
N LEU A 145 4.80 -23.99 6.67
CA LEU A 145 4.34 -25.27 6.17
C LEU A 145 3.07 -25.66 6.93
N GLY A 146 1.90 -25.48 6.30
CA GLY A 146 0.63 -25.87 6.87
C GLY A 146 0.45 -27.40 6.82
N CYS A 147 0.23 -28.00 7.99
CA CYS A 147 -0.17 -29.40 8.10
C CYS A 147 -1.69 -29.53 7.97
N LEU A 148 -2.12 -30.42 7.09
CA LEU A 148 -3.54 -30.72 6.91
C LEU A 148 -4.07 -31.60 8.06
N PRO A 149 -5.26 -31.31 8.62
CA PRO A 149 -5.90 -32.18 9.59
C PRO A 149 -6.07 -33.61 9.06
N ASP A 150 -5.87 -34.60 9.94
CA ASP A 150 -6.02 -36.04 9.66
C ASP A 150 -5.21 -36.56 8.44
N THR A 151 -4.22 -35.80 7.97
CA THR A 151 -3.41 -36.12 6.79
C THR A 151 -1.93 -36.14 7.15
N PRO A 152 -1.27 -37.31 7.16
CA PRO A 152 0.13 -37.38 7.54
C PRO A 152 1.04 -36.58 6.60
N PHE A 153 1.92 -35.74 7.18
CA PHE A 153 2.99 -35.08 6.42
C PHE A 153 4.23 -35.97 6.38
N ALA A 154 4.19 -37.02 5.55
CA ALA A 154 5.20 -38.08 5.54
C ALA A 154 6.65 -37.61 5.29
N HIS A 155 6.82 -36.49 4.59
CA HIS A 155 8.11 -35.92 4.21
C HIS A 155 8.38 -34.57 4.90
N LEU A 156 7.80 -34.33 6.08
CA LEU A 156 7.93 -33.07 6.82
C LEU A 156 9.39 -32.72 7.13
N ALA A 157 10.17 -33.68 7.64
CA ALA A 157 11.57 -33.46 7.98
C ALA A 157 12.42 -33.12 6.75
N GLU A 158 12.18 -33.83 5.65
CA GLU A 158 12.83 -33.57 4.37
C GLU A 158 12.41 -32.21 3.78
N ALA A 159 11.13 -31.85 3.85
CA ALA A 159 10.60 -30.56 3.41
C ALA A 159 11.28 -29.38 4.12
N ILE A 160 11.41 -29.46 5.46
CA ILE A 160 12.17 -28.48 6.25
C ILE A 160 13.61 -28.40 5.74
N GLY A 161 14.25 -29.57 5.54
CA GLY A 161 15.61 -29.65 5.03
C GLY A 161 15.79 -28.99 3.65
N TRP A 162 14.87 -29.23 2.71
CA TRP A 162 14.92 -28.66 1.36
C TRP A 162 14.79 -27.13 1.39
N LEU A 163 13.83 -26.60 2.16
CA LEU A 163 13.63 -25.16 2.27
C LEU A 163 14.82 -24.46 2.95
N LYS A 164 15.38 -25.04 4.01
CA LYS A 164 16.57 -24.50 4.69
C LYS A 164 17.82 -24.57 3.80
N ALA A 165 17.94 -25.58 2.93
CA ALA A 165 19.04 -25.65 1.97
C ALA A 165 19.02 -24.52 0.94
N GLU A 166 17.84 -23.95 0.66
CA GLU A 166 17.66 -22.74 -0.16
C GLU A 166 17.89 -21.44 0.62
N GLY A 167 18.25 -21.51 1.91
CA GLY A 167 18.46 -20.36 2.77
C GLY A 167 17.17 -19.69 3.27
N LEU A 168 16.02 -20.37 3.12
CA LEU A 168 14.73 -19.87 3.60
C LEU A 168 14.58 -20.13 5.10
N SER A 169 13.91 -19.20 5.80
CA SER A 169 13.44 -19.45 7.16
C SER A 169 12.12 -20.21 7.11
N VAL A 170 11.98 -21.20 7.98
CA VAL A 170 10.88 -22.17 7.92
C VAL A 170 10.10 -22.18 9.22
N SER A 171 8.79 -22.20 9.08
CA SER A 171 7.82 -22.43 10.13
C SER A 171 6.96 -23.65 9.79
N VAL A 172 6.40 -24.30 10.80
CA VAL A 172 5.45 -25.42 10.64
C VAL A 172 4.21 -25.11 11.48
N ASP A 173 3.04 -25.12 10.85
CA ASP A 173 1.75 -25.00 11.51
C ASP A 173 1.07 -26.37 11.59
N SER A 174 0.89 -26.89 12.81
CA SER A 174 0.20 -28.16 13.03
C SER A 174 -0.56 -28.19 14.36
N ALA A 175 -1.73 -28.84 14.32
CA ALA A 175 -2.47 -29.21 15.52
C ALA A 175 -1.98 -30.52 16.17
N ASN A 176 -1.05 -31.25 15.52
CA ASN A 176 -0.54 -32.54 15.99
C ASN A 176 0.79 -32.38 16.75
N PRO A 177 0.84 -32.68 18.06
CA PRO A 177 2.07 -32.58 18.84
C PRO A 177 3.25 -33.41 18.31
N ASP A 178 2.98 -34.56 17.67
CA ASP A 178 4.02 -35.41 17.11
C ASP A 178 4.68 -34.78 15.88
N GLU A 179 3.91 -34.05 15.07
CA GLU A 179 4.43 -33.28 13.93
C GLU A 179 5.24 -32.07 14.40
N LEU A 180 4.76 -31.36 15.43
CA LEU A 180 5.49 -30.25 16.05
C LEU A 180 6.82 -30.73 16.65
N GLU A 181 6.82 -31.87 17.34
CA GLU A 181 8.04 -32.48 17.90
C GLU A 181 9.01 -32.92 16.79
N LEU A 182 8.50 -33.52 15.71
CA LEU A 182 9.32 -33.90 14.54
C LEU A 182 9.94 -32.67 13.87
N ALA A 183 9.15 -31.61 13.67
CA ALA A 183 9.62 -30.36 13.09
C ALA A 183 10.69 -29.69 13.96
N ALA A 184 10.47 -29.64 15.28
CA ALA A 184 11.42 -29.12 16.26
C ALA A 184 12.77 -29.86 16.19
N ARG A 185 12.73 -31.20 16.18
CA ARG A 185 13.93 -32.06 16.03
C ARG A 185 14.64 -31.89 14.69
N SER A 186 13.87 -31.59 13.65
CA SER A 186 14.39 -31.36 12.29
C SER A 186 15.00 -29.96 12.11
N GLY A 187 14.95 -29.12 13.15
CA GLY A 187 15.59 -27.81 13.15
C GLY A 187 14.79 -26.73 12.44
N VAL A 188 13.46 -26.82 12.45
CA VAL A 188 12.57 -25.70 12.03
C VAL A 188 12.86 -24.45 12.88
N ASP A 189 12.63 -23.26 12.33
CA ASP A 189 12.90 -22.00 13.04
C ASP A 189 11.73 -21.59 13.95
N TYR A 190 10.49 -21.85 13.50
CA TYR A 190 9.25 -21.54 14.22
C TYR A 190 8.26 -22.70 14.25
N LEU A 191 7.38 -22.69 15.26
CA LEU A 191 6.27 -23.65 15.39
C LEU A 191 4.96 -22.91 15.67
N LEU A 192 3.95 -23.15 14.85
CA LEU A 192 2.57 -22.73 15.03
C LEU A 192 1.69 -23.95 15.37
N SER A 193 0.80 -23.92 16.34
CA SER A 193 0.79 -23.02 17.50
C SER A 193 0.85 -23.83 18.79
N LEU A 194 1.67 -23.38 19.74
CA LEU A 194 1.83 -24.00 21.06
C LEU A 194 1.00 -23.25 22.10
N ASN A 195 0.65 -23.92 23.19
CA ASN A 195 -0.06 -23.32 24.31
C ASN A 195 0.52 -23.82 25.65
N GLU A 196 -0.10 -23.45 26.76
CA GLU A 196 0.33 -23.83 28.11
C GLU A 196 0.52 -25.35 28.32
N LYS A 197 -0.12 -26.19 27.50
CA LYS A 197 -0.04 -27.65 27.56
C LYS A 197 1.05 -28.24 26.66
N THR A 198 1.46 -27.53 25.61
CA THR A 198 2.39 -28.04 24.58
C THR A 198 3.72 -27.31 24.54
N ILE A 199 3.87 -26.19 25.28
CA ILE A 199 5.08 -25.35 25.31
C ILE A 199 6.38 -26.11 25.64
N ASP A 200 6.29 -27.23 26.37
CA ASP A 200 7.43 -28.10 26.67
C ASP A 200 8.12 -28.67 25.41
N ILE A 201 7.45 -28.73 24.25
CA ILE A 201 8.13 -29.09 22.99
C ILE A 201 9.24 -28.08 22.67
N ALA A 202 8.98 -26.79 22.85
CA ALA A 202 9.94 -25.74 22.52
C ALA A 202 11.05 -25.56 23.56
N THR A 203 10.90 -26.08 24.78
CA THR A 203 11.97 -26.05 25.80
C THR A 203 13.04 -27.12 25.53
N ARG A 204 12.68 -28.17 24.79
CA ARG A 204 13.56 -29.31 24.47
C ARG A 204 14.41 -29.11 23.21
N HIS A 205 14.05 -28.15 22.36
CA HIS A 205 14.68 -27.92 21.06
C HIS A 205 14.97 -26.43 20.84
N LYS A 206 15.89 -26.09 19.95
CA LYS A 206 16.19 -24.69 19.61
C LYS A 206 15.19 -24.20 18.55
N VAL A 207 14.02 -23.76 18.99
CA VAL A 207 12.92 -23.30 18.13
C VAL A 207 12.15 -22.16 18.79
N THR A 208 11.54 -21.27 17.99
CA THR A 208 10.72 -20.16 18.50
C THR A 208 9.23 -20.51 18.35
N PRO A 209 8.50 -20.83 19.42
CA PRO A 209 7.08 -21.11 19.33
C PRO A 209 6.25 -19.84 19.17
N ILE A 210 5.16 -19.96 18.42
CA ILE A 210 4.04 -19.03 18.44
C ILE A 210 3.07 -19.54 19.50
N LEU A 211 2.81 -18.72 20.51
CA LEU A 211 1.97 -19.04 21.66
C LEU A 211 0.56 -18.53 21.42
N VAL A 212 -0.40 -19.44 21.49
CA VAL A 212 -1.84 -19.14 21.39
C VAL A 212 -2.55 -19.52 22.70
N PRO A 213 -3.73 -18.93 22.97
CA PRO A 213 -4.61 -19.40 24.04
C PRO A 213 -4.93 -20.91 23.91
N ALA A 214 -4.90 -21.66 25.01
CA ALA A 214 -5.36 -23.06 25.00
C ALA A 214 -6.89 -23.18 24.82
N VAL A 215 -7.62 -22.11 25.14
CA VAL A 215 -9.05 -21.95 24.90
C VAL A 215 -9.23 -20.68 24.05
N PRO A 216 -9.92 -20.74 22.89
CA PRO A 216 -10.10 -19.58 22.03
C PRO A 216 -10.61 -18.35 22.80
N GLY A 217 -9.89 -17.23 22.67
CA GLY A 217 -10.23 -15.96 23.33
C GLY A 217 -9.78 -15.81 24.79
N ASP A 218 -9.23 -16.86 25.43
CA ASP A 218 -8.76 -16.79 26.82
C ASP A 218 -7.32 -16.23 26.92
N LEU A 219 -7.22 -14.91 27.16
CA LEU A 219 -5.94 -14.25 27.37
C LEU A 219 -5.21 -14.72 28.64
N ASP A 220 -5.90 -15.25 29.64
CA ASP A 220 -5.22 -15.72 30.86
C ASP A 220 -4.48 -17.04 30.59
N SER A 221 -5.02 -17.89 29.69
CA SER A 221 -4.30 -19.06 29.19
C SER A 221 -3.08 -18.69 28.36
N LEU A 222 -3.19 -17.68 27.50
CA LEU A 222 -2.02 -17.15 26.78
C LEU A 222 -0.96 -16.62 27.77
N GLY A 223 -1.40 -15.93 28.83
CA GLY A 223 -0.51 -15.45 29.89
C GLY A 223 0.30 -16.55 30.56
N ARG A 224 -0.33 -17.68 30.90
CA ARG A 224 0.38 -18.83 31.48
C ARG A 224 1.42 -19.44 30.53
N ALA A 225 1.11 -19.49 29.23
CA ALA A 225 2.08 -19.93 28.22
C ALA A 225 3.27 -18.97 28.10
N ILE A 226 3.00 -17.65 28.13
CA ILE A 226 4.03 -16.60 28.12
C ILE A 226 4.93 -16.72 29.35
N GLU A 227 4.36 -16.85 30.55
CA GLU A 227 5.09 -17.01 31.79
C GLU A 227 5.99 -18.25 31.75
N ALA A 228 5.46 -19.40 31.29
CA ALA A 228 6.25 -20.62 31.14
C ALA A 228 7.42 -20.46 30.16
N ALA A 229 7.22 -19.76 29.04
CA ALA A 229 8.29 -19.50 28.07
C ALA A 229 9.37 -18.54 28.62
N GLN A 230 8.96 -17.52 29.38
CA GLN A 230 9.87 -16.59 30.06
C GLN A 230 10.69 -17.28 31.15
N GLU A 231 10.06 -18.13 31.98
CA GLU A 231 10.74 -18.93 33.01
C GLU A 231 11.75 -19.91 32.41
N ALA A 232 11.40 -20.50 31.25
CA ALA A 232 12.31 -21.37 30.51
C ALA A 232 13.43 -20.61 29.77
N GLY A 233 13.35 -19.28 29.67
CA GLY A 233 14.34 -18.45 28.99
C GLY A 233 14.39 -18.66 27.46
N ILE A 234 13.29 -19.11 26.85
CA ILE A 234 13.19 -19.31 25.40
C ILE A 234 12.60 -18.07 24.72
N SER A 235 12.97 -17.83 23.46
CA SER A 235 12.31 -16.81 22.63
C SER A 235 10.95 -17.31 22.18
N PHE A 236 9.96 -16.44 22.07
CA PHE A 236 8.60 -16.79 21.63
C PHE A 236 7.89 -15.59 21.01
N ILE A 237 6.77 -15.85 20.32
CA ILE A 237 5.87 -14.84 19.77
C ILE A 237 4.47 -15.12 20.31
N ALA A 238 3.72 -14.12 20.78
CA ALA A 238 2.35 -14.31 21.27
C ALA A 238 1.31 -13.97 20.19
N ASP A 239 0.29 -14.80 20.03
CA ASP A 239 -0.85 -14.55 19.14
C ASP A 239 -2.19 -14.66 19.93
N PRO A 240 -2.86 -13.52 20.22
CA PRO A 240 -4.21 -13.48 20.77
C PRO A 240 -5.33 -14.04 19.87
N VAL A 241 -5.01 -14.34 18.62
CA VAL A 241 -5.85 -14.86 17.53
C VAL A 241 -6.91 -13.87 17.07
N LEU A 242 -6.86 -13.51 15.78
CA LEU A 242 -7.84 -12.64 15.13
C LEU A 242 -9.02 -13.48 14.61
N ASP A 243 -10.25 -13.10 14.96
CA ASP A 243 -11.45 -13.84 14.55
C ASP A 243 -12.06 -13.27 13.25
N PRO A 244 -12.76 -14.09 12.45
CA PRO A 244 -13.54 -13.62 11.31
C PRO A 244 -14.70 -12.67 11.69
N ILE A 245 -15.16 -11.90 10.70
CA ILE A 245 -16.34 -11.03 10.84
C ILE A 245 -17.56 -11.89 11.20
N HIS A 246 -18.38 -11.41 12.16
CA HIS A 246 -19.52 -12.12 12.77
C HIS A 246 -19.18 -13.32 13.69
N PHE A 247 -17.91 -13.71 13.79
CA PHE A 247 -17.47 -14.80 14.67
C PHE A 247 -16.59 -14.33 15.85
N GLY A 248 -16.45 -13.02 16.03
CA GLY A 248 -15.69 -12.44 17.14
C GLY A 248 -14.75 -11.31 16.74
N PHE A 249 -14.65 -10.94 15.45
CA PHE A 249 -13.70 -9.95 14.94
C PHE A 249 -13.53 -8.71 15.85
N ALA A 250 -14.61 -7.99 16.16
CA ALA A 250 -14.53 -6.80 17.01
C ALA A 250 -13.99 -7.09 18.43
N ALA A 251 -14.39 -8.22 19.02
CA ALA A 251 -13.88 -8.65 20.31
C ALA A 251 -12.39 -9.01 20.22
N SER A 252 -11.97 -9.67 19.13
CA SER A 252 -10.56 -10.02 18.88
C SER A 252 -9.65 -8.81 18.77
N LEU A 253 -10.10 -7.71 18.15
CA LEU A 253 -9.39 -6.44 18.17
C LEU A 253 -9.16 -5.92 19.60
N GLY A 254 -10.19 -6.02 20.44
CA GLY A 254 -10.08 -5.72 21.87
C GLY A 254 -9.07 -6.60 22.59
N ARG A 255 -8.98 -7.89 22.23
CA ARG A 255 -7.98 -8.83 22.78
C ARG A 255 -6.56 -8.43 22.39
N PHE A 256 -6.32 -8.01 21.15
CA PHE A 256 -5.00 -7.53 20.73
C PHE A 256 -4.56 -6.27 21.50
N ILE A 257 -5.47 -5.31 21.69
CA ILE A 257 -5.21 -4.09 22.48
C ILE A 257 -4.88 -4.46 23.93
N GLU A 258 -5.68 -5.32 24.55
CA GLU A 258 -5.48 -5.77 25.93
C GLU A 258 -4.19 -6.57 26.09
N ALA A 259 -3.86 -7.45 25.13
CA ALA A 259 -2.61 -8.20 25.12
C ALA A 259 -1.41 -7.26 25.09
N ARG A 260 -1.39 -6.24 24.21
CA ARG A 260 -0.31 -5.25 24.18
C ARG A 260 -0.21 -4.46 25.49
N ARG A 261 -1.34 -4.19 26.15
CA ARG A 261 -1.36 -3.54 27.47
C ARG A 261 -0.77 -4.42 28.57
N ARG A 262 -1.06 -5.72 28.57
CA ARG A 262 -0.57 -6.70 29.55
C ARG A 262 0.90 -7.04 29.35
N TRP A 263 1.35 -7.14 28.10
CA TRP A 263 2.71 -7.52 27.74
C TRP A 263 3.32 -6.52 26.75
N PRO A 264 3.75 -5.33 27.23
CA PRO A 264 4.24 -4.25 26.36
C PRO A 264 5.43 -4.62 25.49
N ASP A 265 6.34 -5.45 26.01
CA ASP A 265 7.61 -5.80 25.36
C ASP A 265 7.59 -7.17 24.68
N VAL A 266 6.49 -7.92 24.78
CA VAL A 266 6.37 -9.24 24.14
C VAL A 266 6.14 -9.06 22.65
N GLU A 267 6.87 -9.83 21.86
CA GLU A 267 6.67 -9.89 20.42
C GLU A 267 5.32 -10.55 20.09
N MET A 268 4.60 -9.99 19.11
CA MET A 268 3.26 -10.45 18.75
C MET A 268 3.14 -10.81 17.29
N MET A 269 2.19 -11.71 17.01
CA MET A 269 1.74 -12.10 15.67
C MET A 269 0.26 -11.80 15.50
N MET A 270 -0.17 -11.51 14.26
CA MET A 270 -1.57 -11.47 13.87
C MET A 270 -1.78 -12.26 12.57
N GLY A 271 -2.57 -13.33 12.63
CA GLY A 271 -3.08 -13.98 11.42
C GLY A 271 -4.12 -13.12 10.71
N THR A 272 -3.83 -12.67 9.49
CA THR A 272 -4.71 -11.77 8.73
C THR A 272 -5.66 -12.51 7.78
N GLY A 273 -5.39 -13.79 7.49
CA GLY A 273 -6.14 -14.63 6.55
C GLY A 273 -7.65 -14.69 6.82
N ASN A 274 -8.05 -14.73 8.10
CA ASN A 274 -9.46 -14.75 8.52
C ASN A 274 -10.28 -13.54 8.05
N LEU A 275 -9.61 -12.45 7.67
CA LEU A 275 -10.23 -11.22 7.18
C LEU A 275 -9.96 -11.03 5.69
N THR A 276 -8.73 -11.25 5.23
CA THR A 276 -8.39 -11.05 3.81
C THR A 276 -8.97 -12.13 2.90
N GLU A 277 -9.06 -13.39 3.33
CA GLU A 277 -9.63 -14.45 2.49
C GLU A 277 -11.15 -14.56 2.60
N LEU A 278 -11.72 -14.25 3.77
CA LEU A 278 -13.13 -14.52 4.09
C LEU A 278 -14.03 -13.28 3.98
N THR A 279 -13.59 -12.26 3.23
CA THR A 279 -14.35 -11.03 3.00
C THR A 279 -14.34 -10.68 1.52
N ASP A 280 -15.51 -10.59 0.88
CA ASP A 280 -15.64 -10.07 -0.49
C ASP A 280 -15.40 -8.55 -0.52
N ALA A 281 -14.13 -8.15 -0.51
CA ALA A 281 -13.66 -6.78 -0.67
C ALA A 281 -12.25 -6.80 -1.27
N ASP A 282 -11.77 -5.68 -1.83
CA ASP A 282 -10.37 -5.64 -2.29
C ASP A 282 -9.41 -5.88 -1.13
N SER A 283 -8.65 -6.97 -1.21
CA SER A 283 -7.76 -7.43 -0.15
C SER A 283 -6.72 -6.36 0.20
N SER A 284 -6.26 -5.56 -0.75
CA SER A 284 -5.33 -4.45 -0.51
C SER A 284 -5.85 -3.41 0.50
N GLY A 285 -7.16 -3.12 0.51
CA GLY A 285 -7.78 -2.23 1.47
C GLY A 285 -7.86 -2.85 2.87
N VAL A 286 -8.24 -4.13 2.95
CA VAL A 286 -8.30 -4.91 4.20
C VAL A 286 -6.89 -5.02 4.81
N THR A 287 -5.91 -5.43 4.01
CA THR A 287 -4.49 -5.52 4.35
C THR A 287 -3.95 -4.18 4.86
N ALA A 288 -4.28 -3.05 4.21
CA ALA A 288 -3.85 -1.73 4.67
C ALA A 288 -4.37 -1.39 6.08
N ILE A 289 -5.62 -1.71 6.39
CA ILE A 289 -6.19 -1.44 7.72
C ILE A 289 -5.58 -2.35 8.77
N LEU A 290 -5.43 -3.64 8.49
CA LEU A 290 -4.82 -4.60 9.41
C LEU A 290 -3.34 -4.26 9.67
N ALA A 291 -2.57 -3.94 8.64
CA ALA A 291 -1.18 -3.49 8.80
C ALA A 291 -1.08 -2.18 9.60
N GLY A 292 -2.05 -1.28 9.45
CA GLY A 292 -2.14 -0.06 10.25
C GLY A 292 -2.34 -0.37 11.74
N LEU A 293 -3.28 -1.27 12.06
CA LEU A 293 -3.49 -1.76 13.43
C LEU A 293 -2.23 -2.43 13.99
N CYS A 294 -1.58 -3.30 13.22
CA CYS A 294 -0.32 -3.91 13.62
C CYS A 294 0.77 -2.86 13.88
N SER A 295 0.85 -1.82 13.06
CA SER A 295 1.81 -0.72 13.24
C SER A 295 1.56 0.06 14.54
N GLU A 296 0.30 0.35 14.88
CA GLU A 296 -0.08 1.04 16.12
C GLU A 296 0.15 0.16 17.37
N LEU A 297 -0.10 -1.14 17.27
CA LEU A 297 0.09 -2.11 18.36
C LEU A 297 1.50 -2.72 18.39
N ALA A 298 2.44 -2.23 17.59
CA ALA A 298 3.80 -2.78 17.46
C ALA A 298 3.83 -4.31 17.27
N ILE A 299 2.88 -4.84 16.49
CA ILE A 299 2.84 -6.25 16.10
C ILE A 299 3.82 -6.44 14.94
N ALA A 300 4.89 -7.17 15.20
CA ALA A 300 6.02 -7.32 14.29
C ALA A 300 5.92 -8.57 13.40
N ASN A 301 4.83 -9.35 13.48
CA ASN A 301 4.65 -10.56 12.68
C ASN A 301 3.22 -10.67 12.18
N VAL A 302 3.06 -11.09 10.93
CA VAL A 302 1.75 -11.42 10.36
C VAL A 302 1.83 -12.79 9.70
N LEU A 303 0.79 -13.60 9.93
CA LEU A 303 0.58 -14.85 9.20
C LEU A 303 -0.42 -14.57 8.07
N VAL A 304 0.02 -14.84 6.84
CA VAL A 304 -0.77 -14.62 5.62
C VAL A 304 -1.04 -15.95 4.94
N VAL A 305 -2.28 -16.14 4.52
CA VAL A 305 -2.73 -17.31 3.78
C VAL A 305 -2.92 -16.91 2.33
N ASN A 306 -2.37 -17.71 1.40
CA ASN A 306 -2.48 -17.50 -0.03
C ASN A 306 -3.02 -18.78 -0.69
N VAL A 307 -4.28 -19.11 -0.40
CA VAL A 307 -4.98 -20.29 -0.97
C VAL A 307 -6.09 -19.88 -1.90
N SER A 308 -6.89 -18.89 -1.50
CA SER A 308 -8.02 -18.44 -2.30
C SER A 308 -7.56 -17.75 -3.58
N PRO A 309 -8.19 -18.02 -4.75
CA PRO A 309 -7.99 -17.20 -5.95
C PRO A 309 -8.26 -15.70 -5.74
N HIS A 310 -9.00 -15.35 -4.67
CA HIS A 310 -9.23 -13.98 -4.23
C HIS A 310 -7.95 -13.28 -3.74
N THR A 311 -7.02 -13.99 -3.10
CA THR A 311 -5.88 -13.42 -2.35
C THR A 311 -4.52 -13.69 -3.00
N VAL A 312 -4.49 -13.92 -4.32
CA VAL A 312 -3.27 -14.30 -5.07
C VAL A 312 -2.09 -13.32 -4.94
N ARG A 313 -2.34 -12.06 -4.53
CA ARG A 313 -1.33 -11.01 -4.33
C ARG A 313 -1.20 -10.54 -2.88
N THR A 314 -1.76 -11.30 -1.93
CA THR A 314 -1.80 -10.87 -0.53
C THR A 314 -0.40 -10.69 0.06
N VAL A 315 0.59 -11.50 -0.32
CA VAL A 315 1.97 -11.35 0.18
C VAL A 315 2.57 -10.02 -0.27
N GLU A 316 2.45 -9.69 -1.56
CA GLU A 316 2.93 -8.42 -2.11
C GLU A 316 2.16 -7.21 -1.52
N GLU A 317 0.88 -7.37 -1.23
CA GLU A 317 0.08 -6.38 -0.51
C GLU A 317 0.60 -6.15 0.90
N HIS A 318 0.89 -7.21 1.65
CA HIS A 318 1.45 -7.12 3.00
C HIS A 318 2.87 -6.52 2.97
N ASP A 319 3.73 -6.91 2.02
CA ASP A 319 5.08 -6.34 1.87
C ASP A 319 5.01 -4.83 1.58
N ARG A 320 4.11 -4.42 0.69
CA ARG A 320 3.93 -3.00 0.40
C ARG A 320 3.35 -2.25 1.59
N ALA A 321 2.36 -2.84 2.27
CA ALA A 321 1.70 -2.23 3.43
C ALA A 321 2.69 -2.01 4.59
N ARG A 322 3.49 -3.02 4.98
CA ARG A 322 4.46 -2.88 6.09
C ARG A 322 5.48 -1.76 5.83
N ARG A 323 5.94 -1.60 4.58
CA ARG A 323 6.90 -0.56 4.19
C ARG A 323 6.27 0.84 4.27
N ILE A 324 5.04 0.97 3.77
CA ILE A 324 4.27 2.22 3.87
C ILE A 324 4.05 2.60 5.33
N MET A 325 3.60 1.64 6.16
CA MET A 325 3.33 1.90 7.58
C MET A 325 4.61 2.24 8.34
N PHE A 326 5.70 1.53 8.09
CA PHE A 326 7.00 1.81 8.70
C PHE A 326 7.48 3.23 8.40
N ALA A 327 7.47 3.62 7.12
CA ALA A 327 7.88 4.96 6.70
C ALA A 327 6.97 6.05 7.26
N ALA A 328 5.65 5.86 7.19
CA ALA A 328 4.67 6.81 7.70
C ALA A 328 4.78 7.00 9.22
N ARG A 329 4.96 5.92 9.98
CA ARG A 329 5.17 5.95 11.43
C ARG A 329 6.45 6.70 11.79
N ASN A 330 7.56 6.41 11.08
CA ASN A 330 8.85 7.08 11.31
C ASN A 330 8.78 8.60 11.03
N ASP A 331 7.97 9.00 10.05
CA ASP A 331 7.77 10.41 9.70
C ASP A 331 6.71 11.11 10.56
N HIS A 332 6.06 10.39 11.48
CA HIS A 332 4.88 10.85 12.24
C HIS A 332 3.79 11.42 11.34
N ALA A 333 3.48 10.70 10.26
CA ALA A 333 2.57 11.13 9.21
C ALA A 333 1.48 10.08 8.96
N LEU A 334 0.39 10.52 8.33
CA LEU A 334 -0.61 9.60 7.79
C LEU A 334 0.01 8.75 6.66
N PRO A 335 -0.36 7.46 6.53
CA PRO A 335 0.15 6.54 5.50
C PRO A 335 -0.43 6.84 4.11
N ARG A 336 -0.24 8.07 3.64
CA ARG A 336 -0.81 8.61 2.40
C ARG A 336 0.28 9.30 1.58
N GLY A 337 0.38 8.90 0.32
CA GLY A 337 1.37 9.46 -0.60
C GLY A 337 2.79 8.94 -0.47
N TYR A 338 2.95 7.78 0.17
CA TYR A 338 4.21 7.03 0.21
C TYR A 338 4.40 6.18 -1.04
N ASP A 339 3.38 5.39 -1.38
CA ASP A 339 3.34 4.54 -2.56
C ASP A 339 1.89 4.44 -3.07
N ALA A 340 1.69 4.02 -4.31
CA ALA A 340 0.37 3.73 -4.90
C ALA A 340 0.13 2.22 -5.09
N GLY A 341 1.02 1.36 -4.59
CA GLY A 341 0.98 -0.09 -4.79
C GLY A 341 -0.29 -0.75 -4.26
N LEU A 342 -0.88 -0.20 -3.20
CA LEU A 342 -2.17 -0.68 -2.66
C LEU A 342 -3.39 -0.03 -3.34
N LEU A 343 -3.19 0.93 -4.25
CA LEU A 343 -4.28 1.60 -4.98
C LEU A 343 -4.51 0.88 -6.32
N GLN A 344 -5.15 -0.29 -6.24
CA GLN A 344 -5.25 -1.20 -7.37
C GLN A 344 -6.38 -0.81 -8.34
N ILE A 345 -7.54 -0.37 -7.84
CA ILE A 345 -8.71 -0.02 -8.68
C ILE A 345 -8.69 1.41 -9.21
N HIS A 346 -8.22 2.38 -8.42
CA HIS A 346 -8.22 3.80 -8.80
C HIS A 346 -6.89 4.46 -8.43
N ASP A 347 -6.64 5.65 -8.95
CA ASP A 347 -5.49 6.49 -8.57
C ASP A 347 -5.93 7.65 -7.67
N ARG A 348 -4.98 8.23 -6.94
CA ARG A 348 -5.25 9.43 -6.10
C ARG A 348 -5.62 10.65 -6.93
N SER A 349 -5.02 10.75 -8.11
CA SER A 349 -5.24 11.81 -9.09
C SER A 349 -5.28 11.10 -10.45
N PRO A 350 -6.47 10.87 -11.03
CA PRO A 350 -6.59 10.17 -12.31
C PRO A 350 -6.19 11.04 -13.50
N PHE A 351 -6.52 12.33 -13.47
CA PHE A 351 -6.36 13.20 -14.62
C PHE A 351 -5.01 13.93 -14.59
N THR A 352 -4.30 13.96 -15.72
CA THR A 352 -3.01 14.65 -15.91
C THR A 352 -3.18 16.14 -16.22
N GLY A 353 -4.32 16.54 -16.77
CA GLY A 353 -4.62 17.93 -17.15
C GLY A 353 -6.09 18.27 -16.94
N SER A 354 -6.39 19.57 -16.95
CA SER A 354 -7.77 20.05 -16.97
C SER A 354 -8.35 20.02 -18.38
N ILE A 355 -9.68 20.15 -18.47
CA ILE A 355 -10.40 20.26 -19.76
C ILE A 355 -9.80 21.41 -20.60
N ALA A 356 -9.56 22.57 -19.98
CA ALA A 356 -8.99 23.73 -20.64
C ALA A 356 -7.55 23.48 -21.14
N ASP A 357 -6.74 22.72 -20.40
CA ASP A 357 -5.38 22.37 -20.82
C ASP A 357 -5.42 21.46 -22.07
N ILE A 358 -6.38 20.53 -22.11
CA ILE A 358 -6.56 19.61 -23.24
C ILE A 358 -7.07 20.36 -24.47
N ASP A 359 -8.06 21.24 -24.31
CA ASP A 359 -8.58 22.08 -25.40
C ASP A 359 -7.48 22.98 -26.00
N ALA A 360 -6.67 23.60 -25.13
CA ALA A 360 -5.54 24.42 -25.54
C ALA A 360 -4.51 23.59 -26.32
N LEU A 361 -4.17 22.39 -25.84
CA LEU A 361 -3.26 21.48 -26.51
C LEU A 361 -3.81 21.07 -27.88
N ALA A 362 -5.07 20.65 -27.96
CA ALA A 362 -5.73 20.27 -29.20
C ALA A 362 -5.68 21.39 -30.25
N GLY A 363 -5.87 22.65 -29.83
CA GLY A 363 -5.77 23.82 -30.69
C GLY A 363 -4.37 24.08 -31.29
N THR A 364 -3.31 23.46 -30.76
CA THR A 364 -1.93 23.60 -31.26
C THR A 364 -1.48 22.46 -32.18
N VAL A 365 -2.18 21.33 -32.20
CA VAL A 365 -1.80 20.14 -32.99
C VAL A 365 -2.04 20.40 -34.48
N ARG A 366 -1.07 19.99 -35.32
CA ARG A 366 -1.10 20.19 -36.79
C ARG A 366 -0.83 18.90 -37.58
N ASP A 367 -0.40 17.84 -36.93
CA ASP A 367 -0.18 16.52 -37.54
C ASP A 367 -1.43 15.63 -37.46
N ALA A 368 -1.42 14.55 -38.25
CA ALA A 368 -2.54 13.62 -38.36
C ALA A 368 -2.61 12.58 -37.22
N ASN A 369 -1.62 12.54 -36.31
CA ASN A 369 -1.58 11.53 -35.27
C ASN A 369 -2.63 11.81 -34.20
N PHE A 370 -3.42 10.79 -33.89
CA PHE A 370 -4.40 10.86 -32.81
C PHE A 370 -3.72 10.85 -31.45
N ARG A 371 -4.12 11.82 -30.63
CA ARG A 371 -3.78 11.90 -29.21
C ARG A 371 -5.04 11.60 -28.42
N ILE A 372 -4.91 10.72 -27.43
CA ILE A 372 -6.00 10.33 -26.54
C ILE A 372 -5.65 10.83 -25.14
N MET A 373 -6.60 11.47 -24.47
CA MET A 373 -6.46 11.97 -23.11
C MET A 373 -7.76 11.73 -22.34
N THR A 374 -7.69 11.75 -21.01
CA THR A 374 -8.88 11.62 -20.15
C THR A 374 -8.97 12.82 -19.21
N ALA A 375 -10.20 13.28 -18.98
CA ALA A 375 -10.54 14.38 -18.09
C ALA A 375 -11.89 14.09 -17.39
N PRO A 376 -12.33 14.92 -16.42
CA PRO A 376 -13.58 14.66 -15.70
C PRO A 376 -14.83 14.49 -16.56
N ASP A 377 -14.89 15.09 -17.75
CA ASP A 377 -16.02 15.05 -18.68
C ASP A 377 -15.98 13.88 -19.67
N GLY A 378 -14.82 13.24 -19.88
CA GLY A 378 -14.73 12.02 -20.67
C GLY A 378 -13.35 11.73 -21.25
N ILE A 379 -13.37 10.99 -22.36
CA ILE A 379 -12.24 10.66 -23.21
C ILE A 379 -12.17 11.73 -24.31
N HIS A 380 -11.02 12.35 -24.46
CA HIS A 380 -10.72 13.34 -25.49
C HIS A 380 -9.83 12.72 -26.54
N VAL A 381 -10.20 12.85 -27.81
CA VAL A 381 -9.42 12.40 -28.95
C VAL A 381 -9.25 13.56 -29.91
N PHE A 382 -8.02 13.85 -30.30
CA PHE A 382 -7.77 14.99 -31.19
C PHE A 382 -6.54 14.78 -32.09
N ASN A 383 -6.59 15.45 -33.24
CA ASN A 383 -5.49 15.60 -34.18
C ASN A 383 -5.71 16.89 -35.00
N ASN A 384 -5.06 17.03 -36.16
CA ASN A 384 -5.27 18.18 -37.04
C ASN A 384 -6.64 18.27 -37.73
N GLN A 385 -7.46 17.21 -37.68
CA GLN A 385 -8.79 17.18 -38.30
C GLN A 385 -9.90 17.62 -37.33
N GLY A 386 -9.68 17.47 -36.02
CA GLY A 386 -10.67 17.83 -35.03
C GLY A 386 -10.32 17.39 -33.62
N HIS A 387 -11.24 17.70 -32.71
CA HIS A 387 -11.22 17.31 -31.31
C HIS A 387 -12.62 16.83 -30.92
N TRP A 388 -12.69 15.60 -30.43
CA TRP A 388 -13.92 14.92 -30.05
C TRP A 388 -13.85 14.46 -28.60
N THR A 389 -14.97 14.57 -27.90
CA THR A 389 -15.09 14.15 -26.50
C THR A 389 -16.32 13.26 -26.35
N ALA A 390 -16.14 12.09 -25.70
CA ALA A 390 -17.26 11.23 -25.34
C ALA A 390 -16.95 10.45 -24.06
N LYS A 391 -17.98 9.80 -23.51
CA LYS A 391 -17.86 8.91 -22.33
C LYS A 391 -17.80 7.43 -22.69
N ASP A 392 -18.03 7.12 -23.96
CA ASP A 392 -18.02 5.79 -24.54
C ASP A 392 -17.07 5.78 -25.75
N ALA A 393 -16.18 4.79 -25.81
CA ALA A 393 -15.21 4.62 -26.88
C ALA A 393 -15.88 4.43 -28.26
N PHE A 394 -17.04 3.78 -28.31
CA PHE A 394 -17.77 3.55 -29.57
C PHE A 394 -18.36 4.82 -30.15
N ASP A 395 -18.70 5.81 -29.32
CA ASP A 395 -19.18 7.11 -29.79
C ASP A 395 -18.07 7.93 -30.50
N LEU A 396 -16.80 7.69 -30.13
CA LEU A 396 -15.65 8.37 -30.72
C LEU A 396 -15.26 7.76 -32.07
N PHE A 397 -15.36 6.43 -32.21
CA PHE A 397 -14.82 5.70 -33.35
C PHE A 397 -15.31 6.20 -34.74
N PRO A 398 -16.61 6.51 -34.97
CA PRO A 398 -17.09 7.04 -36.24
C PRO A 398 -16.41 8.35 -36.66
N SER A 399 -15.96 9.16 -35.71
CA SER A 399 -15.34 10.46 -35.96
C SER A 399 -13.87 10.36 -36.40
N LEU A 400 -13.24 9.19 -36.23
CA LEU A 400 -11.81 9.00 -36.50
C LEU A 400 -11.50 8.66 -37.97
N ASN A 401 -12.51 8.30 -38.77
CA ASN A 401 -12.37 8.01 -40.21
C ASN A 401 -11.29 6.96 -40.57
N VAL A 402 -11.02 6.00 -39.68
CA VAL A 402 -10.00 4.95 -39.86
C VAL A 402 -10.55 3.62 -40.40
N ALA A 403 -11.82 3.58 -40.85
CA ALA A 403 -12.50 2.35 -41.26
C ALA A 403 -11.81 1.57 -42.40
N GLN A 404 -11.00 2.24 -43.22
CA GLN A 404 -10.26 1.62 -44.33
C GLN A 404 -8.84 1.19 -43.95
N ASP A 405 -8.39 1.46 -42.72
CA ASP A 405 -7.09 1.06 -42.19
C ASP A 405 -7.30 0.16 -40.97
N GLY A 406 -7.39 -1.15 -41.21
CA GLY A 406 -7.69 -2.13 -40.17
C GLY A 406 -6.67 -2.16 -39.04
N ALA A 407 -5.38 -1.89 -39.32
CA ALA A 407 -4.33 -1.87 -38.31
C ALA A 407 -4.48 -0.63 -37.40
N HIS A 408 -4.70 0.54 -38.00
CA HIS A 408 -4.89 1.78 -37.25
C HIS A 408 -6.21 1.78 -36.47
N ALA A 409 -7.28 1.23 -37.06
CA ALA A 409 -8.56 1.02 -36.39
C ALA A 409 -8.43 0.12 -35.16
N PHE A 410 -7.69 -0.98 -35.26
CA PHE A 410 -7.43 -1.88 -34.13
C PHE A 410 -6.67 -1.17 -33.00
N TYR A 411 -5.59 -0.46 -33.33
CA TYR A 411 -4.81 0.31 -32.36
C TYR A 411 -5.67 1.35 -31.62
N LEU A 412 -6.41 2.18 -32.36
CA LEU A 412 -7.28 3.19 -31.77
C LEU A 412 -8.39 2.56 -30.93
N GLY A 413 -8.99 1.47 -31.39
CA GLY A 413 -9.97 0.73 -30.60
C GLY A 413 -9.41 0.24 -29.27
N ALA A 414 -8.20 -0.33 -29.26
CA ALA A 414 -7.53 -0.78 -28.04
C ALA A 414 -7.24 0.38 -27.07
N GLU A 415 -6.68 1.49 -27.58
CA GLU A 415 -6.37 2.65 -26.76
C GLU A 415 -7.61 3.37 -26.23
N LEU A 416 -8.67 3.49 -27.03
CA LEU A 416 -9.95 4.07 -26.62
C LEU A 416 -10.60 3.25 -25.51
N MET A 417 -10.65 1.93 -25.64
CA MET A 417 -11.19 1.06 -24.58
C MET A 417 -10.34 1.15 -23.30
N LYS A 418 -9.00 1.23 -23.43
CA LYS A 418 -8.10 1.46 -22.28
C LYS A 418 -8.37 2.81 -21.61
N ALA A 419 -8.57 3.87 -22.38
CA ALA A 419 -8.91 5.19 -21.88
C ALA A 419 -10.29 5.21 -21.19
N GLU A 420 -11.28 4.51 -21.74
CA GLU A 420 -12.61 4.37 -21.15
C GLU A 420 -12.57 3.65 -19.80
N ILE A 421 -11.89 2.49 -19.74
CA ILE A 421 -11.70 1.74 -18.48
C ILE A 421 -11.00 2.63 -17.45
N ALA A 422 -9.94 3.33 -17.87
CA ALA A 422 -9.21 4.21 -16.99
C ALA A 422 -10.09 5.34 -16.45
N TRP A 423 -10.87 5.99 -17.32
CA TRP A 423 -11.79 7.06 -16.94
C TRP A 423 -12.88 6.55 -15.97
N LYS A 424 -13.52 5.41 -16.27
CA LYS A 424 -14.57 4.81 -15.43
C LYS A 424 -14.08 4.44 -14.04
N LEU A 425 -12.86 3.91 -13.93
CA LEU A 425 -12.27 3.50 -12.66
C LEU A 425 -11.57 4.65 -11.91
N GLY A 426 -11.37 5.80 -12.55
CA GLY A 426 -10.52 6.85 -11.99
C GLY A 426 -9.05 6.43 -11.91
N LYS A 427 -8.55 5.80 -12.98
CA LYS A 427 -7.13 5.50 -13.19
C LYS A 427 -6.48 6.53 -14.12
N ARG A 428 -5.19 6.73 -13.94
CA ARG A 428 -4.38 7.54 -14.84
C ARG A 428 -4.15 6.78 -16.14
N TYR A 429 -4.67 7.35 -17.21
CA TYR A 429 -4.39 6.91 -18.57
C TYR A 429 -3.12 7.60 -19.10
N SER A 430 -2.25 6.81 -19.72
CA SER A 430 -1.20 7.29 -20.61
C SER A 430 -1.26 6.45 -21.87
N GLN A 431 -1.28 7.12 -23.02
CA GLN A 431 -1.30 6.45 -24.31
C GLN A 431 -0.03 5.60 -24.47
N ASP A 432 -0.18 4.44 -25.13
CA ASP A 432 0.88 3.43 -25.34
C ASP A 432 1.44 2.75 -24.08
N GLU A 433 1.06 3.22 -22.89
CA GLU A 433 1.47 2.65 -21.60
C GLU A 433 0.40 1.72 -21.02
N PRO A 434 0.77 0.60 -20.37
CA PRO A 434 -0.19 -0.21 -19.61
C PRO A 434 -0.82 0.57 -18.45
N LEU A 435 -2.05 0.21 -18.07
CA LEU A 435 -2.63 0.74 -16.83
C LEU A 435 -1.86 0.22 -15.60
N ALA A 436 -1.65 1.11 -14.64
CA ALA A 436 -0.96 0.77 -13.40
C ALA A 436 -1.92 0.15 -12.37
N TRP A 437 -1.76 -1.14 -12.10
CA TRP A 437 -2.60 -1.91 -11.16
C TRP A 437 -2.01 -2.05 -9.75
N GLY A 438 -1.03 -1.21 -9.40
CA GLY A 438 -0.32 -1.35 -8.12
C GLY A 438 0.41 -2.70 -8.01
N VAL A 439 0.20 -3.42 -6.91
CA VAL A 439 0.73 -4.79 -6.69
C VAL A 439 -0.18 -5.89 -7.26
N ALA A 440 -1.38 -5.56 -7.74
CA ALA A 440 -2.31 -6.57 -8.30
C ALA A 440 -1.76 -7.22 -9.59
N SER A 441 -0.83 -6.56 -10.27
CA SER A 441 -0.18 -7.05 -11.47
C SER A 441 1.34 -6.91 -11.36
N LEU A 442 2.07 -7.87 -11.93
CA LEU A 442 3.52 -7.79 -12.04
C LEU A 442 3.88 -6.59 -12.91
N ARG A 443 4.61 -5.63 -12.35
CA ARG A 443 5.24 -4.61 -13.17
C ARG A 443 6.42 -5.23 -13.90
N THR A 444 6.38 -5.26 -15.22
CA THR A 444 7.61 -5.34 -16.01
C THR A 444 8.43 -4.11 -15.66
N SER A 445 9.61 -4.31 -15.08
CA SER A 445 10.53 -3.21 -14.77
C SER A 445 10.99 -2.60 -16.10
N GLU A 446 10.33 -1.54 -16.53
CA GLU A 446 10.81 -0.78 -17.67
C GLU A 446 12.00 0.06 -17.23
N ASP A 447 13.13 -0.15 -17.91
CA ASP A 447 14.32 0.65 -17.76
C ASP A 447 14.03 2.07 -18.25
N ARG A 448 13.66 2.95 -17.33
CA ARG A 448 13.36 4.37 -17.58
C ARG A 448 14.55 5.18 -18.11
N THR A 449 15.75 4.59 -18.19
CA THR A 449 16.92 5.22 -18.82
C THR A 449 16.96 5.04 -20.34
N ARG A 450 16.08 4.19 -20.89
CA ARG A 450 15.86 4.08 -22.33
C ARG A 450 14.55 4.76 -22.68
N LEU A 451 14.55 5.55 -23.76
CA LEU A 451 13.30 5.89 -24.45
C LEU A 451 12.64 4.55 -24.79
N ALA A 452 11.40 4.36 -24.33
CA ALA A 452 10.57 3.27 -24.82
C ALA A 452 10.61 3.33 -26.36
N GLU A 453 10.85 2.19 -27.02
CA GLU A 453 10.67 2.13 -28.47
C GLU A 453 9.25 2.61 -28.75
N ALA A 454 9.07 3.52 -29.71
CA ALA A 454 7.75 4.01 -30.08
C ALA A 454 6.83 2.79 -30.25
N GLY A 455 5.79 2.72 -29.42
CA GLY A 455 4.80 1.65 -29.44
C GLY A 455 4.25 1.48 -30.86
N HIS A 456 3.73 0.28 -31.16
CA HIS A 456 3.35 -0.23 -32.48
C HIS A 456 2.48 0.70 -33.36
N THR A 457 3.00 1.86 -33.78
CA THR A 457 2.66 2.46 -35.06
C THR A 457 3.37 1.59 -36.08
N LEU A 458 2.76 0.44 -36.39
CA LEU A 458 3.21 -0.46 -37.44
C LEU A 458 3.39 0.40 -38.68
N LYS A 459 4.65 0.58 -39.10
CA LYS A 459 5.00 1.23 -40.37
C LYS A 459 4.08 0.66 -41.43
N ALA A 460 3.27 1.53 -42.04
CA ALA A 460 2.40 1.16 -43.15
C ALA A 460 3.20 0.29 -44.13
N LYS A 461 2.66 -0.89 -44.48
CA LYS A 461 3.23 -1.71 -45.55
C LYS A 461 3.40 -0.80 -46.76
N LYS A 462 4.64 -0.52 -47.15
CA LYS A 462 4.91 -0.01 -48.49
C LYS A 462 4.51 -1.12 -49.43
N ASP A 463 3.45 -0.88 -50.20
CA ASP A 463 3.13 -1.73 -51.35
C ASP A 463 4.38 -1.82 -52.22
N ALA A 464 4.89 -3.04 -52.37
CA ALA A 464 5.94 -3.34 -53.33
C ALA A 464 5.28 -3.47 -54.72
N PRO A 465 5.95 -3.00 -55.79
CA PRO A 465 5.37 -2.84 -57.12
C PRO A 465 4.94 -4.14 -57.80
#